data_AF-A0A6P8ILQ1-F1
#
_entry.id   AF-A0A6P8ILQ1-F1
#
_cell.length_a   1.000
_cell.length_b   1.000
_cell.length_c   1.000
_cell.angle_alpha   90.00
_cell.angle_beta   90.00
_cell.angle_gamma   90.00
#
_symmetry.space_group_name_H-M   'P 1'
#
loop_
_entity.id
_entity.type
_entity.pdbx_description
1 polymer ?
#
loop_
_entity_poly.entity_id
_entity_poly.type
_entity_poly.pdbx_seq_one_letter_code
_entity_poly.pdbx_strand_id
1 'polypeptide(L)'
;MKSLGILGFILLVFQVAADLEKAGGNNALHKRGWNIAIFVLCEHQRGVLRCPGNMRLKILQANYGRTDRFICPKGPIRTTNCISSFSSRLIRYACDGRNACLLDATNGVFGDPCVGTFKYIKIFYKCV
;
A
#
# COMPACT_ATOMS: atom_id res chain seq x y z
N MET A 1 -48.88 -4.59 11.49
CA MET A 1 -47.62 -5.27 11.85
C MET A 1 -47.56 -6.58 11.07
N LYS A 2 -46.83 -6.64 9.95
CA LYS A 2 -46.74 -7.86 9.13
C LYS A 2 -45.67 -8.76 9.74
N SER A 3 -46.08 -9.90 10.29
CA SER A 3 -45.18 -10.95 10.78
C SER A 3 -44.35 -11.48 9.61
N LEU A 4 -43.02 -11.26 9.62
CA LEU A 4 -42.13 -11.95 8.68
C LEU A 4 -42.06 -13.41 9.12
N GLY A 5 -42.70 -14.31 8.36
CA GLY A 5 -42.59 -15.75 8.56
C GLY A 5 -41.18 -16.27 8.31
N ILE A 6 -40.94 -17.54 8.69
CA ILE A 6 -39.63 -18.22 8.65
C ILE A 6 -38.94 -18.10 7.28
N LEU A 7 -39.69 -18.13 6.16
CA LEU A 7 -39.15 -17.88 4.81
C LEU A 7 -38.56 -16.46 4.63
N GLY A 8 -39.17 -15.44 5.24
CA GLY A 8 -38.67 -14.06 5.20
C GLY A 8 -37.37 -13.90 6.00
N PHE A 9 -37.23 -14.65 7.10
CA PHE A 9 -35.99 -14.69 7.88
C PHE A 9 -34.87 -15.41 7.12
N ILE A 10 -35.19 -16.51 6.42
CA ILE A 10 -34.25 -17.26 5.57
C ILE A 10 -33.75 -16.38 4.41
N LEU A 11 -34.64 -15.65 3.72
CA LEU A 11 -34.25 -14.68 2.68
C LEU A 11 -33.36 -13.55 3.23
N LEU A 12 -33.65 -13.07 4.43
CA LEU A 12 -32.80 -12.10 5.13
C LEU A 12 -31.41 -12.67 5.44
N VAL A 13 -31.33 -13.93 5.89
CA VAL A 13 -30.05 -14.60 6.16
C VAL A 13 -29.26 -14.83 4.87
N PHE A 14 -29.91 -15.24 3.77
CA PHE A 14 -29.25 -15.37 2.47
C PHE A 14 -28.74 -14.02 1.94
N GLN A 15 -29.53 -12.95 2.10
CA GLN A 15 -29.11 -11.60 1.72
C GLN A 15 -27.92 -11.11 2.56
N VAL A 16 -27.96 -11.32 3.88
CA VAL A 16 -26.85 -10.97 4.80
C VAL A 16 -25.60 -11.79 4.51
N ALA A 17 -25.72 -13.08 4.20
CA ALA A 17 -24.58 -13.93 3.83
C ALA A 17 -23.92 -13.49 2.52
N ALA A 18 -24.72 -13.12 1.50
CA ALA A 18 -24.20 -12.60 0.23
C ALA A 18 -23.51 -11.22 0.38
N ASP A 19 -23.89 -10.45 1.40
CA ASP A 19 -23.22 -9.18 1.73
C ASP A 19 -21.91 -9.39 2.51
N LEU A 20 -21.75 -10.49 3.26
CA LEU A 20 -20.53 -10.82 4.00
C LEU A 20 -19.39 -11.35 3.09
N GLU A 21 -19.70 -12.01 1.97
CA GLU A 21 -18.67 -12.44 1.01
C GLU A 21 -18.01 -11.26 0.27
N LYS A 22 -18.66 -10.09 0.22
CA LYS A 22 -18.07 -8.86 -0.35
C LYS A 22 -17.08 -8.15 0.59
N ALA A 23 -16.86 -8.65 1.80
CA ALA A 23 -15.91 -8.09 2.76
C ALA A 23 -14.48 -8.66 2.64
N GLY A 24 -14.24 -9.62 1.73
CA GLY A 24 -12.96 -10.32 1.56
C GLY A 24 -12.15 -9.91 0.32
N GLY A 25 -12.19 -8.64 -0.09
CA GLY A 25 -11.51 -8.14 -1.30
C GLY A 25 -10.35 -7.20 -0.99
N ASN A 26 -9.15 -7.57 -1.44
CA ASN A 26 -7.90 -6.80 -1.30
C ASN A 26 -8.08 -5.31 -1.69
N ASN A 27 -7.85 -4.42 -0.72
CA ASN A 27 -7.58 -2.99 -0.88
C ASN A 27 -8.53 -2.18 -1.79
N ALA A 28 -9.81 -2.11 -1.42
CA ALA A 28 -10.73 -1.10 -1.93
C ALA A 28 -10.70 0.19 -1.06
N LEU A 29 -9.62 0.99 -1.18
CA LEU A 29 -9.66 2.42 -0.83
C LEU A 29 -9.87 3.23 -2.11
N HIS A 30 -11.02 3.04 -2.75
CA HIS A 30 -11.51 3.90 -3.82
C HIS A 30 -12.87 4.46 -3.39
N LYS A 31 -12.89 5.48 -2.52
CA LYS A 31 -14.06 6.34 -2.36
C LYS A 31 -13.64 7.80 -2.12
N ARG A 32 -14.00 8.62 -3.13
CA ARG A 32 -14.00 10.09 -3.23
C ARG A 32 -12.65 10.76 -3.60
N GLY A 33 -12.50 11.01 -4.90
CA GLY A 33 -12.00 12.30 -5.40
C GLY A 33 -10.55 12.40 -5.83
N TRP A 34 -9.67 11.46 -5.48
CA TRP A 34 -8.28 11.42 -5.96
C TRP A 34 -7.84 9.95 -6.10
N ASN A 35 -7.46 9.50 -7.31
CA ASN A 35 -6.96 8.14 -7.57
C ASN A 35 -5.53 7.95 -7.02
N ILE A 36 -5.37 8.04 -5.69
CA ILE A 36 -4.10 7.81 -5.00
C ILE A 36 -4.04 6.36 -4.54
N ALA A 37 -3.02 5.65 -4.98
CA ALA A 37 -2.72 4.28 -4.58
C ALA A 37 -1.48 4.22 -3.67
N ILE A 38 -1.37 3.13 -2.90
CA ILE A 38 -0.26 2.87 -1.99
C ILE A 38 0.51 1.64 -2.48
N PHE A 39 1.83 1.73 -2.50
CA PHE A 39 2.73 0.62 -2.79
C PHE A 39 3.74 0.46 -1.64
N VAL A 40 4.01 -0.79 -1.25
CA VAL A 40 4.88 -1.13 -0.13
C VAL A 40 5.84 -2.27 -0.52
N LEU A 41 7.11 -2.14 -0.14
CA LEU A 41 8.10 -3.22 -0.18
C LEU A 41 8.88 -3.25 1.14
N CYS A 42 8.96 -4.41 1.79
CA CYS A 42 9.76 -4.57 3.00
C CYS A 42 11.25 -4.55 2.68
N GLU A 43 12.10 -4.20 3.66
CA GLU A 43 13.56 -4.27 3.51
C GLU A 43 14.00 -5.66 3.00
N HIS A 44 14.97 -5.66 2.07
CA HIS A 44 15.45 -6.81 1.29
C HIS A 44 14.49 -7.36 0.22
N GLN A 45 13.36 -6.71 -0.03
CA GLN A 45 12.48 -7.05 -1.15
C GLN A 45 12.74 -6.19 -2.39
N ARG A 46 12.53 -6.82 -3.54
CA ARG A 46 12.53 -6.18 -4.85
C ARG A 46 11.13 -6.24 -5.45
N GLY A 47 10.68 -5.17 -6.10
CA GLY A 47 9.34 -5.13 -6.69
C GLY A 47 9.17 -4.09 -7.78
N VAL A 48 8.16 -4.30 -8.62
CA VAL A 48 7.82 -3.41 -9.74
C VAL A 48 6.58 -2.61 -9.38
N LEU A 49 6.71 -1.28 -9.38
CA LEU A 49 5.58 -0.36 -9.34
C LEU A 49 5.16 -0.04 -10.78
N ARG A 50 3.89 -0.25 -11.14
CA ARG A 50 3.38 -0.13 -12.52
C ARG A 50 1.98 0.49 -12.55
N CYS A 51 1.74 1.32 -13.56
CA CYS A 51 0.41 1.82 -13.92
C CYS A 51 -0.27 0.96 -14.99
N PRO A 52 -1.61 0.89 -14.98
CA PRO A 52 -2.36 0.21 -16.05
C PRO A 52 -2.27 0.97 -17.38
N GLY A 53 -2.37 0.24 -18.48
CA GLY A 53 -2.38 0.80 -19.83
C GLY A 53 -1.14 1.64 -20.15
N ASN A 54 -1.35 2.79 -20.80
CA ASN A 54 -0.33 3.75 -21.19
C ASN A 54 -0.14 4.91 -20.18
N MET A 55 -0.77 4.82 -19.01
CA MET A 55 -0.66 5.84 -17.96
C MET A 55 0.76 5.90 -17.38
N ARG A 56 1.12 7.03 -16.80
CA ARG A 56 2.44 7.31 -16.22
C ARG A 56 2.36 7.49 -14.71
N LEU A 57 3.39 6.99 -14.03
CA LEU A 57 3.55 7.14 -12.60
C LEU A 57 3.79 8.60 -12.24
N LYS A 58 3.01 9.09 -11.27
CA LYS A 58 3.28 10.32 -10.54
C LYS A 58 3.39 10.01 -9.07
N ILE A 59 4.60 10.07 -8.55
CA ILE A 59 4.92 9.89 -7.13
C ILE A 59 4.46 11.15 -6.37
N LEU A 60 3.71 10.95 -5.30
CA LEU A 60 3.21 12.02 -4.44
C LEU A 60 4.05 12.10 -3.16
N GLN A 61 4.31 10.95 -2.54
CA GLN A 61 5.16 10.82 -1.37
C GLN A 61 5.85 9.46 -1.41
N ALA A 62 7.10 9.40 -0.96
CA ALA A 62 7.84 8.15 -0.86
C ALA A 62 8.82 8.22 0.32
N ASN A 63 8.99 7.10 1.01
CA ASN A 63 9.96 6.95 2.10
C ASN A 63 10.53 5.53 2.09
N TYR A 64 11.84 5.39 2.28
CA TYR A 64 12.49 4.17 2.76
C TYR A 64 12.86 4.37 4.23
N GLY A 65 12.19 3.64 5.12
CA GLY A 65 12.33 3.83 6.56
C GLY A 65 11.27 3.05 7.32
N ARG A 66 10.82 3.57 8.47
CA ARG A 66 9.68 3.01 9.21
C ARG A 66 8.93 4.12 9.93
N THR A 67 7.64 4.22 9.62
CA THR A 67 6.68 5.18 10.19
C THR A 67 5.44 4.53 10.79
N ASP A 68 5.36 3.20 10.75
CA ASP A 68 4.22 2.38 11.13
C ASP A 68 4.74 1.06 11.72
N ARG A 69 4.11 0.60 12.80
CA ARG A 69 4.50 -0.63 13.50
C ARG A 69 3.98 -1.89 12.81
N PHE A 70 2.87 -1.81 12.09
CA PHE A 70 2.14 -2.95 11.55
C PHE A 70 2.52 -3.28 10.11
N ILE A 71 3.05 -2.30 9.37
CA ILE A 71 3.60 -2.53 8.03
C ILE A 71 4.90 -3.34 8.15
N CYS A 72 5.03 -4.40 7.36
CA CYS A 72 6.19 -5.30 7.38
C CYS A 72 6.52 -5.75 8.82
N PRO A 73 5.65 -6.56 9.47
CA PRO A 73 5.74 -6.84 10.90
C PRO A 73 6.93 -7.74 11.29
N LYS A 74 7.65 -8.26 10.29
CA LYS A 74 8.85 -9.09 10.52
C LYS A 74 10.04 -8.21 10.87
N GLY A 75 10.92 -8.70 11.72
CA GLY A 75 12.18 -8.03 12.06
C GLY A 75 12.10 -7.05 13.23
N PRO A 76 13.26 -6.52 13.69
CA PRO A 76 13.33 -5.64 14.85
C PRO A 76 12.71 -4.27 14.57
N ILE A 77 12.00 -3.72 15.54
CA ILE A 77 11.43 -2.36 15.49
C ILE A 77 11.93 -1.58 16.70
N ARG A 78 13.01 -0.81 16.53
CA ARG A 78 13.52 0.09 17.60
C ARG A 78 12.85 1.46 17.57
N THR A 79 12.39 1.90 16.40
CA THR A 79 11.70 3.18 16.23
C THR A 79 10.71 3.15 15.07
N THR A 80 9.68 3.98 15.16
CA THR A 80 8.78 4.33 14.04
C THR A 80 8.93 5.79 13.63
N ASN A 81 9.97 6.48 14.09
CA ASN A 81 10.33 7.81 13.61
C ASN A 81 11.54 7.70 12.68
N CYS A 82 11.39 6.98 11.58
CA CYS A 82 12.48 6.70 10.65
C CYS A 82 12.11 7.10 9.21
N ILE A 83 12.75 8.16 8.75
CA ILE A 83 12.55 8.75 7.43
C ILE A 83 13.93 8.96 6.79
N SER A 84 14.13 8.43 5.58
CA SER A 84 15.35 8.69 4.81
C SER A 84 15.25 10.01 4.06
N SER A 85 16.25 10.88 4.24
CA SER A 85 16.36 12.19 3.58
C SER A 85 16.48 12.10 2.05
N PHE A 86 16.98 10.99 1.52
CA PHE A 86 17.24 10.82 0.08
C PHE A 86 16.21 9.94 -0.63
N SER A 87 15.51 9.08 0.10
CA SER A 87 14.63 8.05 -0.48
C SER A 87 13.57 8.60 -1.43
N SER A 88 12.89 9.69 -1.04
CA SER A 88 11.87 10.33 -1.87
C SER A 88 12.43 10.79 -3.22
N ARG A 89 13.61 11.41 -3.23
CA ARG A 89 14.25 11.91 -4.45
C ARG A 89 14.66 10.76 -5.38
N LEU A 90 15.26 9.71 -4.85
CA LEU A 90 15.71 8.56 -5.63
C LEU A 90 14.53 7.78 -6.24
N ILE A 91 13.46 7.58 -5.48
CA ILE A 91 12.24 6.91 -5.97
C ILE A 91 11.57 7.75 -7.07
N ARG A 92 11.47 9.07 -6.89
CA ARG A 92 10.96 9.98 -7.94
C ARG A 92 11.79 9.89 -9.20
N TYR A 93 13.11 9.97 -9.10
CA TYR A 93 14.02 9.86 -10.24
C TYR A 93 13.83 8.53 -10.99
N ALA A 94 13.64 7.43 -10.26
CA ALA A 94 13.43 6.11 -10.84
C ALA A 94 12.04 5.93 -11.49
N CYS A 95 11.00 6.60 -11.00
CA CYS A 95 9.61 6.26 -11.31
C CYS A 95 8.80 7.36 -12.02
N ASP A 96 8.99 8.65 -11.69
CA ASP A 96 8.16 9.72 -12.23
C ASP A 96 8.21 9.74 -13.78
N GLY A 97 7.03 9.81 -14.39
CA GLY A 97 6.88 9.87 -15.86
C GLY A 97 7.04 8.52 -16.58
N ARG A 98 7.37 7.43 -15.88
CA ARG A 98 7.46 6.08 -16.46
C ARG A 98 6.16 5.31 -16.27
N ASN A 99 5.87 4.34 -17.13
CA ASN A 99 4.74 3.42 -16.91
C ASN A 99 5.04 2.43 -15.77
N ALA A 100 6.29 2.01 -15.63
CA ALA A 100 6.75 1.13 -14.57
C ALA A 100 8.18 1.47 -14.13
N CYS A 101 8.52 1.15 -12.89
CA CYS A 101 9.87 1.21 -12.35
C CYS A 101 10.14 0.02 -11.43
N LEU A 102 11.40 -0.45 -11.41
CA LEU A 102 11.88 -1.50 -10.52
C LEU A 102 12.53 -0.85 -9.30
N LEU A 103 12.12 -1.27 -8.12
CA LEU A 103 12.60 -0.77 -6.85
C LEU A 103 13.22 -1.92 -6.05
N ASP A 104 14.31 -1.61 -5.36
CA ASP A 104 15.01 -2.52 -4.45
C ASP A 104 15.09 -1.88 -3.07
N ALA A 105 14.40 -2.45 -2.09
CA ALA A 105 14.27 -1.91 -0.74
C ALA A 105 15.49 -2.25 0.12
N THR A 106 16.64 -1.68 -0.20
CA THR A 106 17.92 -2.02 0.45
C THR A 106 18.68 -0.79 0.91
N ASN A 107 19.51 -0.98 1.95
CA ASN A 107 20.39 0.06 2.47
C ASN A 107 21.46 0.49 1.46
N GLY A 108 21.80 -0.37 0.50
CA GLY A 108 22.73 -0.02 -0.58
C GLY A 108 22.18 1.06 -1.52
N VAL A 109 20.87 1.11 -1.72
CA VAL A 109 20.22 2.13 -2.58
C VAL A 109 19.89 3.40 -1.79
N PHE A 110 19.37 3.26 -0.57
CA PHE A 110 18.76 4.37 0.17
C PHE A 110 19.54 4.83 1.41
N GLY A 111 20.67 4.19 1.72
CA GLY A 111 21.35 4.30 3.02
C GLY A 111 20.59 3.59 4.14
N ASP A 112 21.12 3.63 5.36
CA ASP A 112 20.42 3.13 6.56
C ASP A 112 20.02 4.29 7.50
N PRO A 113 18.80 4.83 7.37
CA PRO A 113 18.33 5.97 8.19
C PRO A 113 18.05 5.63 9.65
N CYS A 114 17.96 4.35 10.02
CA CYS A 114 17.64 3.91 11.38
C CYS A 114 18.17 2.51 11.67
N VAL A 115 19.47 2.41 11.92
CA VAL A 115 20.18 1.17 12.21
C VAL A 115 19.47 0.33 13.28
N GLY A 116 19.28 -0.97 12.99
CA GLY A 116 18.61 -1.90 13.89
C GLY A 116 17.08 -1.84 13.87
N THR A 117 16.49 -1.06 12.96
CA THR A 117 15.05 -1.12 12.64
C THR A 117 14.87 -1.70 11.24
N PHE A 118 13.98 -2.68 11.11
CA PHE A 118 13.59 -3.28 9.84
C PHE A 118 12.70 -2.31 9.05
N LYS A 119 13.16 -1.85 7.89
CA LYS A 119 12.54 -0.77 7.12
C LYS A 119 11.59 -1.30 6.05
N TYR A 120 10.97 -0.38 5.35
CA TYR A 120 10.20 -0.62 4.14
C TYR A 120 10.19 0.63 3.26
N ILE A 121 10.01 0.43 1.96
CA ILE A 121 9.55 1.47 1.04
C ILE A 121 8.04 1.62 1.23
N LYS A 122 7.54 2.84 1.41
CA LYS A 122 6.11 3.19 1.28
C LYS A 122 5.95 4.35 0.31
N ILE A 123 5.14 4.16 -0.73
CA ILE A 123 4.91 5.13 -1.80
C ILE A 123 3.42 5.42 -1.90
N PHE A 124 3.08 6.71 -1.92
CA PHE A 124 1.78 7.21 -2.39
C PHE A 124 1.98 7.73 -3.81
N TYR A 125 1.19 7.22 -4.75
CA TYR A 125 1.31 7.56 -6.17
C TYR A 125 -0.05 7.65 -6.83
N LYS A 126 -0.08 8.24 -8.02
CA LYS A 126 -1.23 8.15 -8.93
C LYS A 126 -0.74 7.79 -10.33
N CYS A 127 -1.64 7.24 -11.12
CA CYS A 127 -1.46 7.06 -12.56
C CYS A 127 -2.16 8.21 -13.28
N VAL A 128 -1.46 8.87 -14.20
CA VAL A 128 -1.96 10.01 -15.00
C VAL A 128 -1.73 9.81 -16.47
#